data_AF-A0A355FQF1-F1
#
_entry.id   AF-A0A355FQF1-F1
#
_cell.length_a   1.000
_cell.length_b   1.000
_cell.length_c   1.000
_cell.angle_alpha   90.00
_cell.angle_beta   90.00
_cell.angle_gamma   90.00
#
_symmetry.space_group_name_H-M   'P 1'
#
loop_
_entity.id
_entity.type
_entity.pdbx_description
1 polymer ?
#
loop_
_entity_poly.entity_id
_entity_poly.type
_entity_poly.pdbx_seq_one_letter_code
_entity_poly.pdbx_strand_id
1 'polypeptide(L)'
;YGRIKTAFHKINTEDLGVAIVEYKNGALGVIEGSTAVAPGFKERIELHGEKGTIVLEGGNIKEWKVEGHQESRYVATEKVSYGDSNSPAISYVNHQAQLAETFQAFYRNEEPLVNGEAGLKALEIVKAIYASSKSGQKITL
;
A
#
# COMPACT_ATOMS: atom_id res chain seq x y z
N TYR A 1 16.88 1.21 -2.30
CA TYR A 1 17.36 0.02 -3.02
C TYR A 1 16.19 -0.91 -3.23
N GLY A 2 16.01 -1.45 -4.42
CA GLY A 2 14.93 -2.38 -4.77
C GLY A 2 15.47 -3.69 -5.33
N ARG A 3 14.75 -4.79 -5.09
CA ARG A 3 15.02 -6.10 -5.65
C ARG A 3 13.71 -6.74 -6.07
N ILE A 4 13.67 -7.23 -7.31
CA ILE A 4 12.58 -8.03 -7.83
C ILE A 4 13.12 -9.38 -8.32
N LYS A 5 12.29 -10.42 -8.26
CA LYS A 5 12.58 -11.72 -8.88
C LYS A 5 11.29 -12.48 -9.16
N THR A 6 11.38 -13.41 -10.10
CA THR A 6 10.42 -14.51 -10.22
C THR A 6 10.90 -15.64 -9.31
N ALA A 7 10.23 -15.84 -8.19
CA ALA A 7 10.61 -16.71 -7.09
C ALA A 7 9.91 -18.07 -7.13
N PHE A 8 8.64 -18.13 -7.56
CA PHE A 8 7.81 -19.32 -7.47
C PHE A 8 7.08 -19.66 -8.78
N HIS A 9 6.42 -18.70 -9.39
CA HIS A 9 5.59 -18.89 -10.57
C HIS A 9 6.42 -19.02 -11.85
N LYS A 10 5.88 -19.74 -12.85
CA LYS A 10 6.45 -19.79 -14.21
C LYS A 10 5.81 -18.71 -15.08
N ILE A 11 6.20 -17.46 -14.85
CA ILE A 11 5.65 -16.27 -15.53
C ILE A 11 6.77 -15.37 -16.04
N ASN A 12 6.43 -14.46 -16.96
CA ASN A 12 7.39 -13.52 -17.57
C ASN A 12 7.64 -12.26 -16.73
N THR A 13 6.86 -12.08 -15.65
CA THR A 13 6.99 -10.96 -14.71
C THR A 13 7.56 -11.45 -13.38
N GLU A 14 7.88 -10.52 -12.50
CA GLU A 14 8.17 -10.85 -11.10
C GLU A 14 6.90 -11.30 -10.35
N ASP A 15 7.10 -12.06 -9.29
CA ASP A 15 6.08 -12.43 -8.31
C ASP A 15 6.54 -12.12 -6.87
N LEU A 16 7.71 -11.49 -6.73
CA LEU A 16 8.24 -10.95 -5.48
C LEU A 16 9.06 -9.68 -5.76
N GLY A 17 8.74 -8.62 -5.03
CA GLY A 17 9.48 -7.37 -4.98
C GLY A 17 9.65 -6.87 -3.56
N VAL A 18 10.85 -6.39 -3.23
CA VAL A 18 11.17 -5.77 -1.94
C VAL A 18 12.00 -4.51 -2.20
N ALA A 19 11.71 -3.42 -1.50
CA ALA A 19 12.48 -2.19 -1.58
C ALA A 19 12.59 -1.48 -0.24
N ILE A 20 13.76 -0.87 -0.02
CA ILE A 20 13.99 0.12 1.03
C ILE A 20 13.94 1.51 0.39
N VAL A 21 13.09 2.38 0.93
CA VAL A 21 12.88 3.76 0.48
C VAL A 21 13.28 4.75 1.57
N GLU A 22 13.66 5.95 1.15
CA GLU A 22 13.99 7.08 2.03
C GLU A 22 13.13 8.26 1.60
N TYR A 23 12.31 8.77 2.51
CA TYR A 23 11.43 9.92 2.28
C TYR A 23 12.21 11.23 2.42
N LYS A 24 11.67 12.32 1.87
CA LYS A 24 12.29 13.65 1.94
C LYS A 24 12.60 14.14 3.36
N ASN A 25 11.83 13.68 4.35
CA ASN A 25 12.04 14.00 5.77
C ASN A 25 13.06 13.06 6.46
N GLY A 26 13.74 12.18 5.73
CA GLY A 26 14.70 11.20 6.25
C GLY A 26 14.07 9.93 6.83
N ALA A 27 12.74 9.81 6.84
CA ALA A 27 12.09 8.57 7.26
C ALA A 27 12.47 7.42 6.31
N LEU A 28 12.67 6.24 6.86
CA LEU A 28 12.91 5.02 6.09
C LEU A 28 11.62 4.21 5.99
N GLY A 29 11.41 3.57 4.85
CA GLY A 29 10.29 2.67 4.62
C GLY A 29 10.73 1.39 3.95
N VAL A 30 9.93 0.34 4.13
CA VAL A 30 10.04 -0.92 3.40
C VAL A 30 8.76 -1.09 2.58
N ILE A 31 8.92 -1.43 1.30
CA ILE A 31 7.84 -1.82 0.42
C ILE A 31 8.06 -3.29 0.06
N GLU A 32 7.08 -4.13 0.32
CA GLU A 32 7.07 -5.53 -0.07
C GLU A 32 5.78 -5.82 -0.86
N GLY A 33 5.92 -6.57 -1.95
CA GLY A 33 4.79 -7.14 -2.67
C GLY A 33 5.15 -8.51 -3.18
N SER A 34 4.27 -9.49 -2.96
CA SER A 34 4.49 -10.86 -3.39
C SER A 34 3.18 -11.55 -3.72
N THR A 35 3.14 -12.24 -4.87
CA THR A 35 2.12 -13.25 -5.15
C THR A 35 2.64 -14.67 -4.87
N ALA A 36 3.95 -14.81 -4.61
CA ALA A 36 4.64 -16.07 -4.35
C ALA A 36 4.59 -16.55 -2.89
N VAL A 37 4.01 -15.77 -1.97
CA VAL A 37 3.94 -16.11 -0.53
C VAL A 37 2.63 -16.87 -0.23
N ALA A 38 2.78 -18.04 0.41
CA ALA A 38 1.67 -18.88 0.86
C ALA A 38 1.86 -19.28 2.34
N PRO A 39 0.83 -19.12 3.20
CA PRO A 39 -0.48 -18.54 2.92
C PRO A 39 -0.37 -17.04 2.55
N GLY A 40 -1.32 -16.56 1.76
CA GLY A 40 -1.42 -15.13 1.44
C GLY A 40 -1.98 -14.36 2.65
N PHE A 41 -1.46 -13.16 2.88
CA PHE A 41 -1.92 -12.25 3.93
C PHE A 41 -2.68 -11.07 3.32
N LYS A 42 -3.54 -10.43 4.13
CA LYS A 42 -4.15 -9.14 3.78
C LYS A 42 -3.05 -8.08 3.59
N GLU A 43 -3.33 -7.04 2.83
CA GLU A 43 -2.41 -5.91 2.70
C GLU A 43 -2.18 -5.25 4.07
N ARG A 44 -0.96 -4.80 4.32
CA ARG A 44 -0.56 -4.24 5.62
C ARG A 44 0.22 -2.94 5.42
N ILE A 45 -0.13 -1.93 6.22
CA ILE A 45 0.56 -0.63 6.25
C ILE A 45 0.91 -0.32 7.70
N GLU A 46 2.18 -0.04 7.96
CA GLU A 46 2.67 0.27 9.30
C GLU A 46 3.32 1.65 9.29
N LEU A 47 2.89 2.49 10.22
CA LEU A 47 3.40 3.83 10.41
C LEU A 47 3.98 3.92 11.82
N HIS A 48 5.28 4.16 11.90
CA HIS A 48 5.99 4.31 13.15
C HIS A 48 6.55 5.72 13.25
N GLY A 49 6.23 6.41 14.34
CA GLY A 49 6.74 7.74 14.63
C GLY A 49 7.10 7.88 16.11
N GLU A 50 7.63 9.04 16.46
CA GLU A 50 8.06 9.36 17.82
C GLU A 50 6.93 9.19 18.85
N LYS A 51 5.70 9.54 18.49
CA LYS A 51 4.52 9.54 19.39
C LYS A 51 3.68 8.28 19.31
N GLY A 52 4.13 7.25 18.59
CA GLY A 52 3.39 6.01 18.50
C GLY A 52 3.44 5.29 17.17
N THR A 53 2.60 4.25 17.09
CA THR A 53 2.49 3.34 15.95
C THR A 53 1.03 3.15 15.55
N ILE A 54 0.79 3.13 14.25
CA ILE A 54 -0.50 2.79 13.66
C ILE A 54 -0.27 1.63 12.68
N VAL A 55 -1.10 0.60 12.79
CA VAL A 55 -1.09 -0.54 11.87
C VAL A 55 -2.45 -0.65 11.21
N LEU A 56 -2.45 -0.69 9.88
CA LEU A 56 -3.60 -1.03 9.07
C LEU A 56 -3.38 -2.41 8.45
N GLU A 57 -4.41 -3.23 8.44
CA GLU A 57 -4.39 -4.54 7.80
C GLU A 57 -5.76 -4.81 7.19
N GLY A 58 -5.80 -5.17 5.91
CA GLY A 58 -7.05 -5.37 5.20
C GLY A 58 -7.98 -4.18 5.37
N GLY A 59 -7.55 -2.97 4.99
CA GLY A 59 -8.29 -1.72 5.11
C GLY A 59 -8.79 -1.31 6.51
N ASN A 60 -8.47 -2.06 7.57
CA ASN A 60 -8.92 -1.79 8.93
C ASN A 60 -7.74 -1.39 9.81
N ILE A 61 -7.97 -0.46 10.75
CA ILE A 61 -6.98 -0.14 11.79
C ILE A 61 -6.94 -1.31 12.78
N LYS A 62 -5.80 -2.00 12.87
CA LYS A 62 -5.56 -3.09 13.81
C LYS A 62 -4.94 -2.63 15.11
N GLU A 63 -4.04 -1.65 15.02
CA GLU A 63 -3.33 -1.09 16.16
C GLU A 63 -3.38 0.44 16.07
N TRP A 64 -3.69 1.10 17.18
CA TRP A 64 -3.61 2.55 17.34
C TRP A 64 -2.92 2.86 18.66
N LYS A 65 -1.60 2.69 18.69
CA LYS A 65 -0.75 2.92 19.85
C LYS A 65 -0.14 4.31 19.77
N VAL A 66 -0.98 5.32 19.93
CA VAL A 66 -0.60 6.75 19.85
C VAL A 66 -0.75 7.40 21.22
N GLU A 67 0.27 8.12 21.67
CA GLU A 67 0.28 8.81 22.97
C GLU A 67 -0.92 9.75 23.12
N GLY A 68 -1.62 9.66 24.25
CA GLY A 68 -2.80 10.49 24.53
C GLY A 68 -4.10 10.04 23.85
N HIS A 69 -4.08 8.94 23.10
CA HIS A 69 -5.27 8.38 22.45
C HIS A 69 -5.72 7.07 23.10
N GLN A 70 -7.03 6.85 23.14
CA GLN A 70 -7.62 5.56 23.50
C GLN A 70 -7.78 4.71 22.24
N GLU A 71 -7.02 3.63 22.14
CA GLU A 71 -6.99 2.72 20.97
C GLU A 71 -8.38 2.23 20.55
N SER A 72 -9.24 1.90 21.53
CA SER A 72 -10.61 1.41 21.30
C SER A 72 -11.52 2.38 20.53
N ARG A 73 -11.14 3.65 20.37
CA ARG A 73 -11.86 4.62 19.54
C ARG A 73 -11.58 4.44 18.04
N TYR A 74 -10.47 3.81 17.69
CA TYR A 74 -9.96 3.72 16.32
C TYR A 74 -10.00 2.29 15.79
N VAL A 75 -9.67 1.33 16.63
CA VAL A 75 -9.77 -0.10 16.32
C VAL A 75 -11.24 -0.50 16.39
N ALA A 76 -11.84 -0.78 15.23
CA ALA A 76 -13.20 -1.28 15.11
C ALA A 76 -13.21 -2.72 14.58
N THR A 77 -14.26 -3.47 14.89
CA THR A 77 -14.54 -4.77 14.27
C THR A 77 -14.59 -4.63 12.75
N GLU A 78 -13.98 -5.59 12.04
CA GLU A 78 -13.73 -5.52 10.58
C GLU A 78 -14.91 -4.93 9.82
N LYS A 79 -14.73 -3.72 9.26
CA LYS A 79 -15.81 -2.99 8.58
C LYS A 79 -16.04 -3.52 7.16
N VAL A 80 -15.04 -4.19 6.59
CA VAL A 80 -14.99 -4.60 5.18
C VAL A 80 -14.07 -5.82 5.03
N SER A 81 -14.47 -6.80 4.20
CA SER A 81 -13.66 -7.96 3.81
C SER A 81 -12.66 -7.57 2.71
N TYR A 82 -11.37 -7.70 3.00
CA TYR A 82 -10.28 -7.58 2.04
C TYR A 82 -9.63 -8.95 1.98
N GLY A 83 -9.61 -9.52 0.79
CA GLY A 83 -9.42 -10.96 0.63
C GLY A 83 -8.10 -11.47 1.21
N ASP A 84 -8.11 -12.69 1.69
CA ASP A 84 -6.93 -13.45 2.12
C ASP A 84 -6.97 -14.86 1.51
N SER A 85 -6.03 -15.73 1.89
CA SER A 85 -5.99 -17.10 1.37
C SER A 85 -7.22 -17.95 1.72
N ASN A 86 -8.02 -17.54 2.70
CA ASN A 86 -9.19 -18.26 3.20
C ASN A 86 -10.52 -17.62 2.78
N SER A 87 -10.51 -16.35 2.33
CA SER A 87 -11.66 -15.62 1.79
C SER A 87 -11.22 -14.77 0.61
N PRO A 88 -11.30 -15.26 -0.64
CA PRO A 88 -10.87 -14.50 -1.82
C PRO A 88 -11.82 -13.37 -2.21
N ALA A 89 -12.94 -13.20 -1.49
CA ALA A 89 -13.90 -12.15 -1.76
C ALA A 89 -13.35 -10.78 -1.33
N ILE A 90 -12.80 -10.05 -2.30
CA ILE A 90 -12.43 -8.65 -2.17
C ILE A 90 -13.70 -7.82 -2.25
N SER A 91 -13.97 -7.03 -1.21
CA SER A 91 -15.11 -6.13 -1.20
C SER A 91 -14.99 -5.03 -2.26
N TYR A 92 -16.09 -4.78 -2.98
CA TYR A 92 -16.17 -3.72 -3.99
C TYR A 92 -16.34 -2.32 -3.39
N VAL A 93 -16.54 -2.20 -2.07
CA VAL A 93 -16.91 -0.93 -1.42
C VAL A 93 -15.89 0.18 -1.63
N ASN A 94 -14.60 -0.13 -1.68
CA ASN A 94 -13.56 0.87 -1.94
C ASN A 94 -13.58 1.34 -3.39
N HIS A 95 -13.82 0.44 -4.35
CA HIS A 95 -14.00 0.82 -5.75
C HIS A 95 -15.25 1.69 -5.94
N GLN A 96 -16.35 1.34 -5.29
CA GLN A 96 -17.57 2.15 -5.33
C GLN A 96 -17.32 3.54 -4.73
N ALA A 97 -16.65 3.64 -3.58
CA ALA A 97 -16.34 4.91 -2.93
C ALA A 97 -15.44 5.79 -3.82
N GLN A 98 -14.41 5.20 -4.44
CA GLN A 98 -13.52 5.92 -5.36
C GLN A 98 -14.26 6.44 -6.60
N LEU A 99 -15.08 5.59 -7.23
CA LEU A 99 -15.87 5.99 -8.41
C LEU A 99 -16.90 7.07 -8.06
N ALA A 100 -17.59 6.94 -6.92
CA ALA A 100 -18.56 7.92 -6.47
C ALA A 100 -17.90 9.28 -6.22
N GLU A 101 -16.73 9.31 -5.57
CA GLU A 101 -15.97 10.54 -5.34
C GLU A 101 -15.51 11.17 -6.67
N THR A 102 -14.97 10.36 -7.57
CA THR A 102 -14.54 10.84 -8.90
C THR A 102 -15.69 11.46 -9.68
N PHE A 103 -16.87 10.83 -9.69
CA PHE A 103 -18.05 11.40 -10.35
C PHE A 103 -18.53 12.68 -9.65
N GLN A 104 -18.49 12.74 -8.32
CA GLN A 104 -18.84 13.96 -7.59
C GLN A 104 -17.91 15.12 -7.92
N ALA A 105 -16.59 14.89 -7.98
CA ALA A 105 -15.62 15.90 -8.39
C ALA A 105 -15.91 16.43 -9.81
N PHE A 106 -16.20 15.51 -10.75
CA PHE A 106 -16.61 15.87 -12.10
C PHE A 106 -17.87 16.76 -12.12
N TYR A 107 -18.92 16.40 -11.38
CA TYR A 107 -20.14 17.22 -11.30
C TYR A 107 -19.93 18.59 -10.66
N ARG A 108 -18.94 18.72 -9.78
CA ARG A 108 -18.56 19.99 -9.13
C ARG A 108 -17.57 20.82 -9.94
N ASN A 109 -17.08 20.29 -11.06
CA ASN A 109 -15.98 20.88 -11.82
C ASN A 109 -14.72 21.11 -10.94
N GLU A 110 -14.41 20.10 -10.13
CA GLU A 110 -13.26 20.04 -9.23
C GLU A 110 -12.34 18.86 -9.63
N GLU A 111 -11.09 18.88 -9.17
CA GLU A 111 -10.18 17.74 -9.33
C GLU A 111 -10.57 16.61 -8.36
N PRO A 112 -10.60 15.35 -8.81
CA PRO A 112 -10.82 14.22 -7.90
C PRO A 112 -9.65 14.08 -6.92
N LEU A 113 -9.91 13.49 -5.75
CA LEU A 113 -8.90 13.27 -4.71
C LEU A 113 -7.64 12.54 -5.24
N VAL A 114 -7.83 11.61 -6.17
CA VAL A 114 -6.74 10.91 -6.87
C VAL A 114 -6.89 11.12 -8.37
N ASN A 115 -6.26 12.18 -8.88
CA ASN A 115 -6.20 12.47 -10.31
C ASN A 115 -5.06 11.72 -11.03
N GLY A 116 -4.91 11.96 -12.33
CA GLY A 116 -3.88 11.30 -13.14
C GLY A 116 -2.45 11.55 -12.65
N GLU A 117 -2.13 12.80 -12.26
CA GLU A 117 -0.82 13.16 -11.73
C GLU A 117 -0.53 12.49 -10.38
N ALA A 118 -1.53 12.38 -9.51
CA ALA A 118 -1.40 11.64 -8.25
C ALA A 118 -1.12 10.15 -8.52
N GLY A 119 -1.77 9.55 -9.51
CA GLY A 119 -1.54 8.18 -9.94
C GLY A 119 -0.12 7.92 -10.47
N LEU A 120 0.47 8.89 -11.18
CA LEU A 120 1.83 8.76 -11.71
C LEU A 120 2.89 8.57 -10.62
N LYS A 121 2.71 9.16 -9.43
CA LYS A 121 3.67 9.03 -8.32
C LYS A 121 3.87 7.57 -7.89
N ALA A 122 2.80 6.78 -7.83
CA ALA A 122 2.89 5.36 -7.51
C ALA A 122 3.66 4.59 -8.60
N LEU A 123 3.40 4.91 -9.87
CA LEU A 123 4.08 4.30 -11.01
C LEU A 123 5.58 4.66 -11.04
N GLU A 124 5.94 5.90 -10.70
CA GLU A 124 7.33 6.35 -10.60
C GLU A 124 8.11 5.53 -9.56
N ILE A 125 7.51 5.29 -8.38
CA ILE A 125 8.12 4.45 -7.34
C ILE A 125 8.32 3.03 -7.85
N VAL A 126 7.31 2.41 -8.46
CA VAL A 126 7.42 1.06 -9.04
C VAL A 126 8.55 1.01 -10.06
N LYS A 127 8.58 1.93 -11.03
CA LYS A 127 9.64 2.00 -12.05
C LYS A 127 11.03 2.18 -11.43
N ALA A 128 11.16 2.96 -10.36
CA ALA A 128 12.41 3.10 -9.63
C ALA A 128 12.84 1.81 -8.92
N ILE A 129 11.91 1.00 -8.41
CA ILE A 129 12.22 -0.33 -7.85
C ILE A 129 12.79 -1.25 -8.94
N TYR A 130 12.19 -1.29 -10.13
CA TYR A 130 12.73 -2.05 -11.27
C TYR A 130 14.12 -1.55 -11.68
N ALA A 131 14.29 -0.23 -11.83
CA ALA A 131 15.56 0.37 -12.19
C ALA A 131 16.66 0.09 -11.15
N SER A 132 16.31 0.15 -9.86
CA SER A 132 17.20 -0.19 -8.75
C SER A 132 17.60 -1.66 -8.78
N SER A 133 16.65 -2.58 -9.02
CA SER A 133 16.94 -4.01 -9.11
C SER A 133 17.85 -4.37 -10.28
N LYS A 134 17.68 -3.69 -11.43
CA LYS A 134 18.50 -3.89 -12.63
C LYS A 134 19.92 -3.33 -12.49
N SER A 135 20.05 -2.15 -11.89
CA SER A 135 21.33 -1.45 -11.76
C SER A 135 22.13 -1.83 -10.52
N GLY A 136 21.46 -2.37 -9.48
CA GLY A 136 22.06 -2.56 -8.16
C GLY A 136 22.28 -1.25 -7.38
N GLN A 137 21.72 -0.13 -7.84
CA GLN A 137 21.98 1.20 -7.28
C GLN A 137 20.73 1.83 -6.66
N LYS A 138 20.92 2.82 -5.78
CA LYS A 138 19.83 3.70 -5.30
C LYS A 138 19.35 4.57 -6.47
N ILE A 139 18.03 4.71 -6.59
CA ILE A 139 17.37 5.62 -7.54
C ILE A 139 16.79 6.78 -6.73
N THR A 140 16.98 8.00 -7.23
CA THR A 140 16.41 9.23 -6.67
C THR A 140 15.25 9.66 -7.56
N LEU A 141 14.12 9.98 -6.94
CA LEU A 141 12.92 10.51 -7.58
C LEU A 141 12.88 12.04 -7.44
#